data_AF-A0A7C9EBK5-F1
#
_entry.id   AF-A0A7C9EBK5-F1
#
_cell.length_a   1.000
_cell.length_b   1.000
_cell.length_c   1.000
_cell.angle_alpha   90.00
_cell.angle_beta   90.00
_cell.angle_gamma   90.00
#
_symmetry.space_group_name_H-M   'P 1'
#
loop_
_entity.id
_entity.type
_entity.pdbx_description
1 polymer ?
#
loop_
_entity_poly.entity_id
_entity_poly.type
_entity_poly.pdbx_seq_one_letter_code
_entity_poly.pdbx_strand_id
1 'polypeptide(L)'
;DGLPVGANTTADIPLSAGFLLFDLYDLTQPTIDVFLAQLKPDIVFYDYAHWLPGLAREHRAKSVFFSTTYVSFYAYMVRGLRPATEAELKQPPPGFPSQIFRYRAHEARMMAQ
;
A
#
# COMPACT_ATOMS: atom_id res chain seq x y z
N ASP A 1 -15.81 -3.61 -11.55
CA ASP A 1 -14.71 -2.95 -10.81
C ASP A 1 -14.95 -2.89 -9.30
N GLY A 2 -16.16 -3.18 -8.80
CA GLY A 2 -16.44 -3.40 -7.36
C GLY A 2 -16.39 -2.15 -6.47
N LEU A 3 -15.88 -1.03 -6.99
CA LEU A 3 -15.81 0.25 -6.28
C LEU A 3 -17.09 1.07 -6.43
N PRO A 4 -17.41 1.93 -5.44
CA PRO A 4 -18.51 2.88 -5.54
C PRO A 4 -18.37 3.81 -6.75
N VAL A 5 -19.49 4.19 -7.36
CA VAL A 5 -19.50 5.19 -8.43
C VAL A 5 -18.92 6.50 -7.91
N GLY A 6 -17.89 7.01 -8.57
CA GLY A 6 -17.21 8.25 -8.19
C GLY A 6 -16.13 8.12 -7.12
N ALA A 7 -15.75 6.89 -6.71
CA ALA A 7 -14.59 6.69 -5.87
C ALA A 7 -13.29 7.06 -6.63
N ASN A 8 -12.55 8.06 -6.13
CA ASN A 8 -11.32 8.54 -6.76
C ASN A 8 -10.09 8.33 -5.86
N THR A 9 -10.31 8.14 -4.56
CA THR A 9 -9.27 8.07 -3.54
C THR A 9 -9.51 6.91 -2.57
N THR A 10 -8.47 6.55 -1.82
CA THR A 10 -8.58 5.57 -0.73
C THR A 10 -9.54 6.02 0.38
N ALA A 11 -9.85 7.32 0.49
CA ALA A 11 -10.82 7.84 1.45
C ALA A 11 -12.28 7.60 1.02
N ASP A 12 -12.52 7.35 -0.27
CA ASP A 12 -13.86 7.15 -0.81
C ASP A 12 -14.38 5.72 -0.60
N ILE A 13 -13.55 4.82 -0.07
CA ILE A 13 -13.88 3.40 0.08
C ILE A 13 -13.57 2.85 1.47
N PRO A 14 -14.31 1.82 1.91
CA PRO A 14 -13.95 1.08 3.10
C PRO A 14 -12.56 0.45 2.98
N LEU A 15 -11.84 0.32 4.09
CA LEU A 15 -10.51 -0.29 4.14
C LEU A 15 -10.50 -1.71 3.55
N SER A 16 -11.57 -2.49 3.76
CA SER A 16 -11.74 -3.84 3.21
C SER A 16 -11.81 -3.88 1.67
N ALA A 17 -12.17 -2.77 1.03
CA ALA A 17 -12.18 -2.63 -0.42
C ALA A 17 -10.85 -2.10 -0.98
N GLY A 18 -9.84 -1.85 -0.13
CA GLY A 18 -8.54 -1.31 -0.55
C GLY A 18 -7.85 -2.12 -1.64
N PHE A 19 -8.00 -3.45 -1.62
CA PHE A 19 -7.42 -4.33 -2.65
C PHE A 19 -7.96 -4.05 -4.06
N LEU A 20 -9.22 -3.62 -4.19
CA LEU A 20 -9.81 -3.28 -5.48
C LEU A 20 -9.14 -2.05 -6.11
N LEU A 21 -8.62 -1.12 -5.30
CA LEU A 21 -7.82 -0.02 -5.83
C LEU A 21 -6.50 -0.54 -6.39
N PHE A 22 -5.85 -1.50 -5.72
CA PHE A 22 -4.58 -2.07 -6.22
C PHE A 22 -4.77 -2.76 -7.57
N ASP A 23 -5.85 -3.51 -7.74
CA ASP A 23 -6.20 -4.10 -9.04
C ASP A 23 -6.37 -3.02 -10.13
N LEU A 24 -7.02 -1.90 -9.81
CA LEU A 24 -7.13 -0.77 -10.74
C LEU A 24 -5.78 -0.10 -11.03
N TYR A 25 -4.90 0.04 -10.03
CA TYR A 25 -3.55 0.56 -10.23
C TYR A 25 -2.77 -0.30 -11.21
N ASP A 26 -2.90 -1.61 -11.15
CA ASP A 26 -2.23 -2.54 -12.07
C ASP A 26 -2.70 -2.33 -13.52
N LEU A 27 -3.97 -2.00 -13.73
CA LEU A 27 -4.50 -1.66 -15.06
C LEU A 27 -3.88 -0.37 -15.64
N THR A 28 -3.28 0.50 -14.82
CA THR A 28 -2.61 1.71 -15.30
C THR A 28 -1.21 1.46 -15.85
N GLN A 29 -0.64 0.26 -15.63
CA GLN A 29 0.73 -0.08 -16.01
C GLN A 29 1.05 0.23 -17.49
N PRO A 30 0.23 -0.12 -18.49
CA PRO A 30 0.53 0.16 -19.89
C PRO A 30 0.60 1.67 -20.20
N THR A 31 -0.27 2.46 -19.56
CA THR A 31 -0.28 3.91 -19.73
C THR A 31 0.98 4.53 -19.13
N ILE A 32 1.40 4.06 -17.95
CA ILE A 32 2.62 4.54 -17.31
C ILE A 32 3.87 4.15 -18.10
N ASP A 33 3.90 2.96 -18.70
CA ASP A 33 4.98 2.52 -19.60
C ASP A 33 5.20 3.51 -20.77
N VAL A 34 4.11 3.92 -21.41
CA VAL A 34 4.13 4.94 -22.48
C VAL A 34 4.71 6.26 -21.98
N PHE A 35 4.32 6.71 -20.78
CA PHE A 35 4.85 7.94 -20.20
C PHE A 35 6.33 7.84 -19.84
N LEU A 36 6.81 6.71 -19.34
CA LEU A 36 8.23 6.50 -19.05
C LEU A 36 9.06 6.58 -20.33
N ALA A 37 8.57 5.99 -21.44
CA ALA A 37 9.24 6.05 -22.74
C ALA A 37 9.31 7.49 -23.31
N GLN A 38 8.26 8.27 -23.09
CA GLN A 38 8.14 9.64 -23.60
C GLN A 38 8.93 10.66 -22.77
N LEU A 39 8.74 10.64 -21.45
CA LEU A 39 9.31 11.62 -20.53
C LEU A 39 10.77 11.32 -20.18
N LYS A 40 11.18 10.04 -20.25
CA LYS A 40 12.54 9.56 -19.94
C LYS A 40 13.06 10.09 -18.60
N PRO A 41 12.33 9.89 -17.49
CA PRO A 41 12.72 10.43 -16.20
C PRO A 41 13.98 9.74 -15.65
N ASP A 42 14.82 10.48 -14.94
CA ASP A 42 15.94 9.89 -14.18
C ASP A 42 15.47 9.19 -12.90
N ILE A 43 14.39 9.71 -12.29
CA ILE A 43 13.83 9.24 -11.02
C ILE A 43 12.29 9.22 -11.11
N VAL A 44 11.69 8.15 -10.59
CA VAL A 44 10.25 8.00 -10.44
C VAL A 44 9.92 7.73 -8.97
N PHE A 45 9.05 8.56 -8.40
CA PHE A 45 8.50 8.35 -7.06
C PHE A 45 7.19 7.57 -7.16
N TYR A 46 6.97 6.65 -6.23
CA TYR A 46 5.77 5.80 -6.27
C TYR A 46 5.31 5.34 -4.90
N ASP A 47 4.00 5.09 -4.80
CA ASP A 47 3.34 4.42 -3.68
C ASP A 47 2.47 3.29 -4.24
N TYR A 48 2.31 2.20 -3.49
CA TYR A 48 1.50 0.98 -3.75
C TYR A 48 1.67 0.23 -5.10
N ALA A 49 2.19 0.86 -6.17
CA ALA A 49 2.40 0.28 -7.49
C ALA A 49 3.62 -0.65 -7.49
N HIS A 50 3.41 -1.90 -7.04
CA HIS A 50 4.46 -2.89 -6.86
C HIS A 50 5.22 -3.24 -8.15
N TRP A 51 4.59 -3.09 -9.32
CA TRP A 51 5.18 -3.33 -10.65
C TRP A 51 6.10 -2.19 -11.11
N LEU A 52 5.96 -0.97 -10.57
CA LEU A 52 6.65 0.20 -11.10
C LEU A 52 8.17 0.13 -10.99
N PRO A 53 8.80 -0.39 -9.91
CA PRO A 53 10.25 -0.55 -9.87
C PRO A 53 10.80 -1.43 -10.99
N GLY A 54 10.06 -2.48 -11.37
CA GLY A 54 10.43 -3.35 -12.49
C GLY A 54 10.36 -2.60 -13.81
N LEU A 55 9.26 -1.89 -14.03
CA LEU A 55 9.02 -1.11 -15.25
C LEU A 55 10.02 0.06 -15.39
N ALA A 56 10.24 0.85 -14.33
CA ALA A 56 11.18 1.96 -14.32
C ALA A 56 12.61 1.51 -14.69
N ARG A 57 13.01 0.32 -14.26
CA ARG A 57 14.32 -0.26 -14.60
C ARG A 57 14.47 -0.52 -16.10
N GLU A 58 13.41 -0.93 -16.80
CA GLU A 58 13.42 -1.13 -18.26
C GLU A 58 13.68 0.18 -19.00
N HIS A 59 13.22 1.30 -18.42
CA HIS A 59 13.46 2.66 -18.92
C HIS A 59 14.72 3.33 -18.36
N ARG A 60 15.56 2.59 -17.62
CA ARG A 60 16.78 3.11 -16.95
C ARG A 60 16.52 4.22 -15.93
N ALA A 61 15.30 4.32 -15.42
CA ALA A 61 14.92 5.25 -14.37
C ALA A 61 15.15 4.61 -12.99
N LYS A 62 15.60 5.41 -12.01
CA LYS A 62 15.63 4.99 -10.60
C LYS A 62 14.24 5.09 -10.00
N SER A 63 13.83 4.09 -9.24
CA SER A 63 12.57 4.14 -8.49
C SER A 63 12.83 4.48 -7.02
N VAL A 64 11.98 5.33 -6.45
CA VAL A 64 12.02 5.71 -5.03
C VAL A 64 10.63 5.47 -4.43
N PHE A 65 10.58 4.56 -3.45
CA PHE A 65 9.35 4.31 -2.73
C PHE A 65 9.03 5.52 -1.84
N PHE A 66 7.91 6.17 -2.13
CA PHE A 66 7.36 7.28 -1.38
C PHE A 66 6.12 6.79 -0.64
N SER A 67 6.27 6.51 0.66
CA SER A 67 5.14 6.07 1.45
C SER A 67 4.39 7.25 2.06
N THR A 68 3.09 7.27 1.84
CA THR A 68 2.16 8.18 2.52
C THR A 68 1.72 7.67 3.90
N THR A 69 2.19 6.50 4.32
CA THR A 69 1.82 5.87 5.60
C THR A 69 3.03 5.73 6.54
N TYR A 70 2.76 5.54 7.83
CA TYR A 70 3.80 5.43 8.85
C TYR A 70 4.48 4.05 8.83
N VAL A 71 5.78 3.98 9.14
CA VAL A 71 6.53 2.72 9.22
C VAL A 71 5.92 1.70 10.19
N SER A 72 5.27 2.18 11.25
CA SER A 72 4.50 1.32 12.17
C SER A 72 3.34 0.64 11.45
N PHE A 73 2.63 1.33 10.55
CA PHE A 73 1.55 0.73 9.78
C PHE A 73 2.03 -0.48 8.98
N TYR A 74 3.16 -0.39 8.27
CA TYR A 74 3.69 -1.56 7.54
C TYR A 74 4.11 -2.69 8.46
N ALA A 75 4.75 -2.41 9.60
CA ALA A 75 5.15 -3.46 10.53
C ALA A 75 3.94 -4.26 11.05
N TYR A 76 2.81 -3.58 11.25
CA TYR A 76 1.55 -4.20 11.66
C TYR A 76 0.78 -4.83 10.50
N MET A 77 0.72 -4.19 9.34
CA MET A 77 0.05 -4.69 8.14
C MET A 77 0.72 -5.97 7.63
N VAL A 78 2.06 -6.07 7.64
CA VAL A 78 2.78 -7.29 7.27
C VAL A 78 2.41 -8.47 8.19
N ARG A 79 2.05 -8.21 9.46
CA ARG A 79 1.48 -9.21 10.36
C ARG A 79 0.02 -9.54 9.99
N GLY A 80 -0.77 -8.54 9.58
CA GLY A 80 -2.15 -8.67 9.10
C GLY A 80 -2.32 -9.28 7.70
N LEU A 81 -1.24 -9.40 6.91
CA LEU A 81 -1.22 -10.22 5.68
C LEU A 81 -1.40 -11.73 5.99
N ARG A 82 -1.33 -12.11 7.26
CA ARG A 82 -1.85 -13.37 7.79
C ARG A 82 -3.03 -13.04 8.68
N PRO A 83 -4.08 -13.88 8.72
CA PRO A 83 -5.15 -13.71 9.68
C PRO A 83 -4.57 -13.55 11.09
N ALA A 84 -4.85 -12.42 11.73
CA ALA A 84 -4.37 -12.09 13.06
C ALA A 84 -5.57 -11.77 13.94
N THR A 85 -5.57 -12.32 15.15
CA THR A 85 -6.63 -12.05 16.12
C THR A 85 -6.53 -10.63 16.65
N GLU A 86 -7.66 -10.10 17.11
CA GLU A 86 -7.73 -8.78 17.76
C GLU A 86 -6.73 -8.64 18.94
N ALA A 87 -6.46 -9.75 19.64
CA ALA A 87 -5.51 -9.80 20.75
C ALA A 87 -4.06 -9.70 20.26
N GLU A 88 -3.73 -10.34 19.14
CA GLU A 88 -2.39 -10.27 18.53
C GLU A 88 -2.09 -8.90 17.95
N LEU A 89 -3.10 -8.22 17.38
CA LEU A 89 -2.97 -6.87 16.83
C LEU A 89 -2.77 -5.80 17.91
N LYS A 90 -3.21 -6.06 19.15
CA LYS A 90 -2.95 -5.17 20.30
C LYS A 90 -1.51 -5.25 20.80
N GLN A 91 -0.75 -6.25 20.37
CA GLN A 91 0.65 -6.45 20.75
C GLN A 91 1.55 -6.10 19.56
N PRO A 92 2.66 -5.38 19.80
CA PRO A 92 3.62 -5.11 18.73
C PRO A 92 4.18 -6.39 18.13
N PRO A 93 4.52 -6.37 16.82
CA PRO A 93 5.21 -7.49 16.18
C PRO A 93 6.51 -7.85 16.91
N PRO A 94 6.91 -9.14 16.92
CA PRO A 94 8.22 -9.53 17.45
C PRO A 94 9.34 -8.73 16.79
N GLY A 95 10.26 -8.19 17.60
CA GLY A 95 11.38 -7.37 17.12
C GLY A 95 11.02 -5.91 16.79
N PHE A 96 9.77 -5.49 16.99
CA PHE A 96 9.39 -4.09 16.79
C PHE A 96 10.04 -3.20 17.87
N PRO A 97 10.70 -2.08 17.50
CA PRO A 97 11.58 -1.34 18.40
C PRO A 97 10.85 -0.54 19.50
N SER A 98 9.52 -0.53 19.50
CA SER A 98 8.72 0.26 20.44
C SER A 98 7.47 -0.49 20.89
N GLN A 99 7.20 -0.45 22.20
CA GLN A 99 5.97 -0.97 22.80
C GLN A 99 4.84 0.08 22.85
N ILE A 100 5.13 1.31 22.40
CA ILE A 100 4.19 2.44 22.45
C ILE A 100 3.19 2.37 21.31
N PHE A 101 3.65 2.00 20.11
CA PHE A 101 2.78 1.80 18.96
C PHE A 101 2.08 0.46 19.13
N ARG A 102 0.79 0.52 19.44
CA ARG A 102 -0.13 -0.62 19.56
C ARG A 102 -1.50 -0.20 19.08
N TYR A 103 -2.21 -1.10 18.41
CA TYR A 103 -3.58 -0.83 18.05
C TYR A 103 -4.46 -0.72 19.30
N ARG A 104 -5.30 0.30 19.34
CA ARG A 104 -6.42 0.40 20.26
C ARG A 104 -7.45 -0.67 19.91
N ALA A 105 -8.34 -1.00 20.85
CA ALA A 105 -9.32 -2.05 20.63
C ALA A 105 -10.20 -1.82 19.38
N HIS A 106 -10.62 -0.59 19.09
CA HIS A 106 -11.41 -0.32 17.89
C HIS A 106 -10.59 -0.43 16.59
N GLU A 107 -9.31 -0.07 16.61
CA GLU A 107 -8.40 -0.21 15.46
C GLU A 107 -8.10 -1.69 15.18
N ALA A 108 -7.82 -2.47 16.24
CA ALA A 108 -7.59 -3.90 16.13
C ALA A 108 -8.82 -4.66 15.60
N ARG A 109 -10.04 -4.26 15.99
CA ARG A 109 -11.28 -4.82 15.41
C ARG A 109 -11.44 -4.52 13.92
N MET A 110 -11.02 -3.35 13.47
CA MET A 110 -11.11 -2.96 12.06
C MET A 110 -10.12 -3.76 11.21
N MET A 111 -8.93 -4.06 11.76
CA MET A 111 -7.85 -4.76 11.06
C MET A 111 -7.96 -6.30 11.11
N ALA A 112 -8.80 -6.86 12.00
CA ALA A 112 -9.01 -8.31 12.14
C ALA A 112 -10.15 -8.88 11.27
N GLN A 113 -10.80 -8.03 10.47
CA GLN A 113 -11.88 -8.37 9.55
C GLN A 113 -11.32 -8.73 8.17
#